data_AF-A0A932FDY2-F1
#
_entry.id   AF-A0A932FDY2-F1
#
_cell.length_a   1.000
_cell.length_b   1.000
_cell.length_c   1.000
_cell.angle_alpha   90.00
_cell.angle_beta   90.00
_cell.angle_gamma   90.00
#
_symmetry.space_group_name_H-M   'P 1'
#
loop_
_entity.id
_entity.type
_entity.pdbx_description
1 polymer ?
#
loop_
_entity_poly.entity_id
_entity_poly.type
_entity_poly.pdbx_seq_one_letter_code
_entity_poly.pdbx_strand_id
1 'polypeptide(L)'
;MAERGTEAYMVLDVKMMGWASQNGIDTGKLKAARVPIYGKWYFPNIPAGVALISLESGERQVFAEPVVAGEVMWVPERDLRRARLGPYAHLTEEEVAAQEAAESRATAPRAVVELPEPLLLMNRAPSAEIYATHASSTFAEIEPVSLSLVEEGDPALIHLPQWSLAPLLLALGIAIVLVGIVTHVVVLVVGLVWVALGVMGWIKVGLAESRARTHPLATPAFPTRVQGSTREP
;
A
#
# COMPACT_ATOMS: atom_id res chain seq x y z
N MET A 1 -27.76 -22.90 8.61
CA MET A 1 -26.84 -22.24 9.57
C MET A 1 -25.51 -22.10 8.85
N ALA A 2 -25.20 -20.90 8.37
CA ALA A 2 -23.97 -20.64 7.63
C ALA A 2 -22.83 -20.39 8.62
N GLU A 3 -21.82 -21.25 8.61
CA GLU A 3 -20.56 -21.03 9.32
C GLU A 3 -19.87 -19.82 8.67
N ARG A 4 -19.74 -18.74 9.44
CA ARG A 4 -18.91 -17.60 9.04
C ARG A 4 -17.47 -18.08 9.00
N GLY A 5 -16.89 -18.10 7.81
CA GLY A 5 -15.47 -18.30 7.61
C GLY A 5 -14.70 -17.37 8.53
N THR A 6 -13.92 -17.96 9.42
CA THR A 6 -13.01 -17.23 10.30
C THR A 6 -11.90 -16.71 9.40
N GLU A 7 -12.06 -15.48 8.89
CA GLU A 7 -10.95 -14.74 8.30
C GLU A 7 -9.79 -14.81 9.28
N ALA A 8 -8.68 -15.42 8.85
CA ALA A 8 -7.46 -15.43 9.61
C ALA A 8 -7.02 -13.97 9.79
N TYR A 9 -7.40 -13.36 10.91
CA TYR A 9 -6.92 -12.06 11.31
C TYR A 9 -5.40 -12.19 11.38
N MET A 10 -4.72 -11.55 10.43
CA MET A 10 -3.28 -11.38 10.47
C MET A 10 -2.98 -10.59 11.75
N VAL A 11 -2.61 -11.32 12.80
CA VAL A 11 -2.22 -10.80 14.10
C VAL A 11 -0.88 -10.13 13.87
N LEU A 12 -0.89 -8.80 13.81
CA LEU A 12 0.32 -8.00 14.00
C LEU A 12 1.04 -8.52 15.24
N ASP A 13 2.34 -8.77 15.11
CA ASP A 13 3.12 -9.28 16.21
C ASP A 13 2.93 -8.36 17.42
N VAL A 14 2.23 -8.87 18.44
CA VAL A 14 1.72 -8.13 19.62
C VAL A 14 2.86 -7.40 20.35
N LYS A 15 4.11 -7.83 20.10
CA LYS A 15 5.32 -7.22 20.64
C LYS A 15 5.52 -5.75 20.28
N MET A 16 5.00 -5.26 19.15
CA MET A 16 5.25 -3.88 18.70
C MET A 16 4.07 -2.91 18.99
N MET A 17 3.17 -3.27 19.90
CA MET A 17 1.97 -2.50 20.25
C MET A 17 1.85 -2.22 21.76
N GLY A 18 2.97 -2.03 22.46
CA GLY A 18 2.99 -1.86 23.92
C GLY A 18 2.05 -0.76 24.43
N TRP A 19 2.24 0.47 23.95
CA TRP A 19 1.38 1.60 24.28
C TRP A 19 -0.05 1.43 23.76
N ALA A 20 -0.22 0.96 22.52
CA ALA A 20 -1.52 0.77 21.92
C ALA A 20 -2.39 -0.22 22.73
N SER A 21 -1.83 -1.36 23.12
CA SER A 21 -2.52 -2.37 23.93
C SER A 21 -2.90 -1.84 25.31
N GLN A 22 -2.05 -1.04 25.96
CA GLN A 22 -2.35 -0.43 27.25
C GLN A 22 -3.52 0.56 27.17
N ASN A 23 -3.68 1.22 26.02
CA ASN A 23 -4.77 2.15 25.75
C ASN A 23 -5.99 1.45 25.08
N GLY A 24 -6.02 0.11 25.03
CA GLY A 24 -7.13 -0.63 24.43
C GLY A 24 -7.28 -0.40 22.92
N ILE A 25 -6.21 0.03 22.24
CA ILE A 25 -6.12 0.12 20.79
C ILE A 25 -5.63 -1.22 20.26
N ASP A 26 -6.43 -1.85 19.40
CA ASP A 26 -6.08 -3.06 18.67
C ASP A 26 -6.20 -2.84 17.16
N THR A 27 -5.63 -3.77 16.40
CA THR A 27 -5.60 -3.68 14.94
C THR A 27 -6.99 -3.81 14.31
N GLY A 28 -7.89 -4.54 14.96
CA GLY A 28 -9.29 -4.66 14.54
C GLY A 28 -10.01 -3.33 14.64
N LYS A 29 -9.82 -2.58 15.74
CA LYS A 29 -10.37 -1.24 15.95
C LYS A 29 -9.80 -0.23 14.97
N LEU A 30 -8.48 -0.24 14.74
CA LEU A 30 -7.85 0.62 13.75
C LEU A 30 -8.40 0.36 12.34
N LYS A 31 -8.55 -0.92 11.95
CA LYS A 31 -9.14 -1.31 10.66
C LYS A 31 -10.62 -0.94 10.57
N ALA A 32 -11.41 -1.20 11.60
CA ALA A 32 -12.83 -0.86 11.65
C ALA A 32 -13.05 0.65 11.52
N ALA A 33 -12.18 1.45 12.12
CA ALA A 33 -12.19 2.91 12.03
C ALA A 33 -11.52 3.48 10.77
N ARG A 34 -11.04 2.61 9.86
CA ARG A 34 -10.32 2.97 8.62
C ARG A 34 -9.14 3.91 8.89
N VAL A 35 -8.39 3.63 9.96
CA VAL A 35 -7.21 4.39 10.34
C VAL A 35 -5.99 3.77 9.64
N PRO A 36 -5.21 4.54 8.86
CA PRO A 36 -4.03 4.04 8.18
C PRO A 36 -2.93 3.69 9.20
N ILE A 37 -2.26 2.55 8.98
CA ILE A 37 -1.17 2.06 9.83
C ILE A 37 0.11 2.06 9.00
N TYR A 38 1.03 2.96 9.30
CA TYR A 38 2.33 3.02 8.66
C TYR A 38 3.29 2.04 9.32
N GLY A 39 3.92 1.20 8.51
CA GLY A 39 4.76 0.11 8.98
C GLY A 39 5.19 -0.76 7.81
N LYS A 40 6.27 -1.53 7.99
CA LYS A 40 6.88 -2.38 6.95
C LYS A 40 5.91 -3.21 6.11
N TRP A 41 4.82 -3.68 6.70
CA TRP A 41 3.86 -4.61 6.07
C TRP A 41 2.57 -3.97 5.56
N TYR A 42 2.31 -2.70 5.87
CA TYR A 42 1.07 -2.01 5.49
C TYR A 42 1.38 -0.84 4.56
N PHE A 43 1.62 0.34 5.14
CA PHE A 43 2.07 1.51 4.40
C PHE A 43 3.53 1.76 4.73
N PRO A 44 4.47 1.28 3.89
CA PRO A 44 5.90 1.43 4.17
C PRO A 44 6.37 2.87 4.02
N ASN A 45 5.65 3.75 3.33
CA ASN A 45 6.05 5.15 3.13
C ASN A 45 5.29 6.07 4.09
N ILE A 46 6.03 6.71 4.99
CA ILE A 46 5.51 7.70 5.94
C ILE A 46 5.51 9.08 5.28
N PRO A 47 4.38 9.82 5.25
CA PRO A 47 4.33 11.15 4.68
C PRO A 47 5.04 12.19 5.55
N ALA A 48 5.65 13.17 4.90
CA ALA A 48 6.22 14.34 5.57
C ALA A 48 5.13 15.25 6.17
N GLY A 49 5.46 15.92 7.27
CA GLY A 49 4.62 16.97 7.88
C GLY A 49 3.38 16.47 8.62
N VAL A 50 3.18 15.14 8.74
CA VAL A 50 2.04 14.56 9.47
C VAL A 50 2.47 14.15 10.86
N ALA A 51 1.71 14.58 11.88
CA ALA A 51 1.88 14.13 13.26
C ALA A 51 1.43 12.67 13.40
N LEU A 52 2.38 11.80 13.70
CA LEU A 52 2.19 10.37 13.86
C LEU A 52 2.48 9.96 15.31
N ILE A 53 1.79 8.95 15.80
CA ILE A 53 2.00 8.35 17.11
C ILE A 53 2.57 6.95 16.93
N SER A 54 3.67 6.67 17.62
CA SER A 54 4.23 5.32 17.69
C SER A 54 3.27 4.42 18.48
N LEU A 55 2.82 3.31 17.89
CA LEU A 55 1.96 2.34 18.57
C LEU A 55 2.71 1.56 19.67
N GLU A 56 4.03 1.58 19.65
CA GLU A 56 4.89 0.92 20.62
C GLU A 56 5.09 1.80 21.87
N SER A 57 5.52 3.05 21.67
CA SER A 57 5.90 3.96 22.78
C SER A 57 4.84 5.01 23.12
N GLY A 58 3.92 5.31 22.21
CA GLY A 58 2.99 6.43 22.32
C GLY A 58 3.63 7.79 22.03
N GLU A 59 4.88 7.83 21.57
CA GLU A 59 5.57 9.07 21.24
C GLU A 59 5.00 9.71 19.97
N ARG A 60 4.75 11.02 20.03
CA ARG A 60 4.32 11.84 18.90
C ARG A 60 5.55 12.31 18.11
N GLN A 61 5.63 11.97 16.83
CA GLN A 61 6.70 12.38 15.93
C GLN A 61 6.14 12.99 14.64
N VAL A 62 6.77 14.06 14.16
CA VAL A 62 6.51 14.66 12.85
C VAL A 62 7.78 14.50 12.03
N PHE A 63 7.70 13.80 10.90
CA PHE A 63 8.83 13.65 9.99
C PHE A 63 8.88 14.83 9.02
N ALA A 64 10.05 15.47 8.89
CA ALA A 64 10.22 16.62 7.99
C ALA A 64 10.22 16.22 6.50
N GLU A 65 10.63 14.99 6.21
CA GLU A 65 10.76 14.40 4.88
C GLU A 65 10.05 13.04 4.83
N PRO A 66 9.65 12.55 3.64
CA PRO A 66 9.05 11.22 3.53
C PRO A 66 10.10 10.15 3.87
N VAL A 67 9.77 9.24 4.79
CA VAL A 67 10.67 8.18 5.24
C VAL A 67 10.03 6.81 5.09
N VAL A 68 10.85 5.77 4.95
CA VAL A 68 10.36 4.39 4.93
C VAL A 68 10.21 3.88 6.37
N ALA A 69 9.01 3.44 6.72
CA ALA A 69 8.68 2.85 8.00
C ALA A 69 9.49 1.56 8.23
N GLY A 70 10.18 1.50 9.37
CA GLY A 70 10.90 0.31 9.83
C GLY A 70 9.97 -0.71 10.49
N GLU A 71 10.46 -1.32 11.56
CA GLU A 71 9.70 -2.30 12.36
C GLU A 71 8.64 -1.64 13.26
N VAL A 72 8.87 -0.38 13.64
CA VAL A 72 7.94 0.40 14.48
C VAL A 72 6.73 0.83 13.64
N MET A 73 5.54 0.66 14.22
CA MET A 73 4.29 1.07 13.60
C MET A 73 3.85 2.47 14.04
N TRP A 74 3.38 3.24 13.08
CA TRP A 74 2.96 4.62 13.25
C TRP A 74 1.54 4.82 12.78
N VAL A 75 0.79 5.69 13.47
CA VAL A 75 -0.58 6.02 13.09
C VAL A 75 -0.79 7.53 13.16
N PRO A 76 -1.49 8.17 12.21
CA PRO A 76 -1.77 9.60 12.30
C PRO A 76 -2.58 9.94 13.53
N GLU A 77 -2.10 10.91 14.31
CA GLU A 77 -2.79 11.36 15.51
C GLU A 77 -4.20 11.86 15.19
N ARG A 78 -4.34 12.61 14.09
CA ARG A 78 -5.63 13.12 13.61
C ARG A 78 -6.67 12.01 13.44
N ASP A 79 -6.25 10.87 12.87
CA ASP A 79 -7.16 9.76 12.59
C ASP A 79 -7.52 8.98 13.87
N LEU A 80 -6.60 8.89 14.85
CA LEU A 80 -6.91 8.33 16.18
C LEU A 80 -7.93 9.19 16.94
N ARG A 81 -7.77 10.52 16.89
CA ARG A 81 -8.73 11.46 17.49
C ARG A 81 -10.10 11.36 16.84
N ARG A 82 -10.14 11.36 15.50
CA ARG A 82 -11.38 11.19 14.73
C ARG A 82 -12.09 9.89 15.09
N ALA A 83 -11.33 8.81 15.28
CA ALA A 83 -11.85 7.50 15.65
C ALA A 83 -12.20 7.35 17.14
N ARG A 84 -11.87 8.35 17.98
CA ARG A 84 -12.01 8.29 19.44
C ARG A 84 -11.38 7.03 20.05
N LEU A 85 -10.18 6.68 19.57
CA LEU A 85 -9.47 5.49 20.03
C LEU A 85 -8.41 5.84 21.08
N GLY A 86 -8.25 4.95 22.07
CA GLY A 86 -7.28 5.07 23.15
C GLY A 86 -7.51 6.28 24.06
N PRO A 87 -6.49 7.13 24.30
CA PRO A 87 -6.62 8.27 25.22
C PRO A 87 -7.64 9.31 24.73
N TYR A 88 -8.00 9.26 23.45
CA TYR A 88 -8.97 10.17 22.83
C TYR A 88 -10.42 9.68 22.94
N ALA A 89 -10.68 8.52 23.57
CA ALA A 89 -12.03 7.99 23.73
C ALA A 89 -12.96 8.89 24.56
N HIS A 90 -12.38 9.73 25.42
CA HIS A 90 -13.11 10.61 26.33
C HIS A 90 -13.22 12.06 25.85
N LEU A 91 -12.58 12.41 24.73
CA LEU A 91 -12.66 13.79 24.23
C LEU A 91 -14.06 14.12 23.75
N THR A 92 -14.55 15.27 24.17
CA THR A 92 -15.80 15.84 23.66
C THR A 92 -15.60 16.38 22.24
N GLU A 93 -16.67 16.46 21.45
CA GLU A 93 -16.60 16.95 20.06
C GLU A 93 -16.03 18.36 19.96
N GLU A 94 -16.32 19.20 20.96
CA GLU A 94 -15.82 20.57 21.04
C GLU A 94 -14.30 20.61 21.24
N GLU A 95 -13.74 19.71 22.05
CA GLU A 95 -12.29 19.62 22.30
C GLU A 95 -11.54 19.14 21.06
N VAL A 96 -12.10 18.16 20.32
CA VAL A 96 -11.52 17.67 19.08
C VAL A 96 -11.49 18.78 18.02
N ALA A 97 -12.61 19.50 17.86
CA ALA A 97 -12.70 20.62 16.91
C ALA A 97 -11.75 21.77 17.27
N ALA A 98 -11.63 22.10 18.56
CA ALA A 98 -10.71 23.13 19.04
C ALA A 98 -9.24 22.78 18.77
N GLN A 99 -8.84 21.52 18.98
CA GLN A 99 -7.48 21.07 18.70
C GLN A 99 -7.17 21.01 17.20
N GLU A 100 -8.11 20.56 16.37
CA GLU A 100 -7.92 20.50 14.91
C GLU A 100 -7.81 21.91 14.31
N ALA A 101 -8.58 22.87 14.84
CA ALA A 101 -8.45 24.28 14.48
C ALA A 101 -7.09 24.87 14.92
N ALA A 102 -6.57 24.49 16.08
CA ALA A 102 -5.25 24.92 16.55
C ALA A 102 -4.11 24.35 15.69
N GLU A 103 -4.20 23.08 15.29
CA GLU A 103 -3.20 22.40 14.46
C GLU A 103 -3.20 22.94 13.02
N SER A 104 -4.36 23.23 12.45
CA SER A 104 -4.48 23.91 11.15
C SER A 104 -3.89 25.32 11.16
N ARG A 105 -3.95 26.01 12.31
CA ARG A 105 -3.36 27.35 12.49
C ARG A 105 -1.85 27.30 12.68
N ALA A 106 -1.32 26.23 13.26
CA ALA A 106 0.12 26.02 13.43
C ALA A 106 0.84 25.60 12.14
N THR A 107 0.13 24.91 11.24
CA THR A 107 0.65 24.47 9.93
C THR A 107 0.50 25.54 8.84
N ALA A 108 -0.15 26.67 9.14
CA ALA A 108 -0.15 27.82 8.24
C ALA A 108 1.30 28.29 8.02
N PRO A 109 1.78 28.37 6.76
CA PRO A 109 3.17 28.62 6.46
C PRO A 109 3.60 29.95 7.09
N ARG A 110 4.53 29.85 8.04
CA ARG A 110 5.28 31.01 8.51
C ARG A 110 5.95 31.61 7.28
N ALA A 111 5.53 32.82 6.98
CA ALA A 111 5.84 33.58 5.78
C ALA A 111 7.30 33.42 5.31
N VAL A 112 7.42 33.11 4.03
CA VAL A 112 8.34 33.73 3.07
C VAL A 112 9.48 34.50 3.75
N VAL A 113 10.64 33.86 3.85
CA VAL A 113 11.90 34.57 4.00
C VAL A 113 12.05 35.41 2.74
N GLU A 114 11.93 36.73 2.87
CA GLU A 114 12.28 37.72 1.85
C GLU A 114 13.68 37.40 1.31
N LEU A 115 13.76 36.93 0.07
CA LEU A 115 15.00 36.98 -0.70
C LEU A 115 15.26 38.47 -1.00
N PRO A 116 16.43 39.03 -0.66
CA PRO A 116 16.78 40.40 -1.07
C PRO A 116 16.82 40.49 -2.61
N GLU A 117 15.98 41.35 -3.16
CA GLU A 117 15.91 41.69 -4.57
C GLU A 117 17.22 42.35 -5.04
N PRO A 118 17.97 41.75 -5.97
CA PRO A 118 18.29 42.51 -7.18
C PRO A 118 18.39 41.65 -8.46
N LEU A 119 17.48 40.69 -8.70
CA LEU A 119 17.46 39.92 -9.97
C LEU A 119 16.10 39.91 -10.69
N LEU A 120 15.13 40.71 -10.26
CA LEU A 120 13.78 40.79 -10.84
C LEU A 120 13.60 41.88 -11.93
N LEU A 121 14.66 42.22 -12.66
CA LEU A 121 14.61 43.30 -13.67
C LEU A 121 14.58 42.83 -15.14
N MET A 122 14.62 41.53 -15.45
CA MET A 122 14.77 41.08 -16.85
C MET A 122 13.62 40.28 -17.46
N ASN A 123 12.48 40.09 -16.78
CA ASN A 123 11.36 39.36 -17.39
C ASN A 123 10.05 40.17 -17.39
N ARG A 124 10.08 41.30 -18.10
CA ARG A 124 8.89 42.03 -18.52
C ARG A 124 8.70 41.80 -20.03
N ALA A 125 7.72 40.97 -20.38
CA ALA A 125 7.10 40.97 -21.69
C ALA A 125 5.60 41.29 -21.55
N PRO A 126 4.98 41.93 -22.55
CA PRO A 126 3.79 42.75 -22.35
C PRO A 126 2.46 42.04 -22.65
N SER A 127 1.43 42.46 -21.92
CA SER A 127 0.05 42.72 -22.34
C SER A 127 -0.67 41.76 -23.29
N ALA A 128 -1.65 41.04 -22.75
CA ALA A 128 -2.99 40.84 -23.32
C ALA A 128 -3.86 40.32 -22.16
N GLU A 129 -4.47 41.18 -21.34
CA GLU A 129 -5.85 41.65 -21.56
C GLU A 129 -6.59 40.84 -22.62
N ILE A 130 -7.52 40.00 -22.19
CA ILE A 130 -8.90 39.94 -22.69
C ILE A 130 -9.68 38.89 -21.85
N TYR A 131 -10.88 39.29 -21.42
CA TYR A 131 -11.93 38.57 -20.68
C TYR A 131 -11.83 38.53 -19.13
N ALA A 132 -12.06 39.70 -18.54
CA ALA A 132 -13.06 39.77 -17.48
C ALA A 132 -14.45 39.80 -18.15
N THR A 133 -15.37 38.94 -17.70
CA THR A 133 -16.82 39.18 -17.49
C THR A 133 -17.52 37.82 -17.56
N HIS A 134 -17.96 37.29 -16.42
CA HIS A 134 -19.28 36.68 -16.19
C HIS A 134 -19.31 36.13 -14.75
N ALA A 135 -19.66 37.02 -13.82
CA ALA A 135 -20.33 36.62 -12.61
C ALA A 135 -21.78 36.28 -12.97
N SER A 136 -22.15 35.00 -12.88
CA SER A 136 -23.54 34.61 -12.73
C SER A 136 -23.63 33.29 -11.98
N SER A 137 -24.19 33.38 -10.80
CA SER A 137 -24.73 32.29 -9.98
C SER A 137 -25.51 31.30 -10.85
N THR A 138 -25.08 30.04 -10.89
CA THR A 138 -25.92 28.86 -11.15
C THR A 138 -25.19 27.62 -10.64
N PHE A 139 -25.78 26.97 -9.63
CA PHE A 139 -25.68 25.56 -9.27
C PHE A 139 -24.61 24.73 -10.03
N ALA A 140 -23.41 24.59 -9.47
CA ALA A 140 -22.39 23.66 -9.98
C ALA A 140 -22.53 22.31 -9.28
N GLU A 141 -23.17 21.41 -10.00
CA GLU A 141 -22.94 19.97 -10.10
C GLU A 141 -21.63 19.49 -9.44
N ILE A 142 -21.75 18.51 -8.54
CA ILE A 142 -20.63 17.85 -7.86
C ILE A 142 -19.80 17.13 -8.94
N GLU A 143 -18.71 17.75 -9.37
CA GLU A 143 -17.69 17.06 -10.17
C GLU A 143 -17.16 15.88 -9.33
N PRO A 144 -17.17 14.64 -9.85
CA PRO A 144 -16.52 13.54 -9.18
C PRO A 144 -15.03 13.86 -9.13
N VAL A 145 -14.53 14.08 -7.91
CA VAL A 145 -13.11 14.23 -7.60
C VAL A 145 -12.37 13.11 -8.32
N SER A 146 -11.68 13.51 -9.39
CA SER A 146 -10.88 12.62 -10.21
C SER A 146 -9.77 12.08 -9.33
N LEU A 147 -9.84 10.77 -9.07
CA LEU A 147 -8.92 9.98 -8.26
C LEU A 147 -7.60 9.78 -9.02
N SER A 148 -7.02 10.87 -9.54
CA SER A 148 -5.79 10.87 -10.32
C SER A 148 -4.60 11.14 -9.40
N LEU A 149 -3.64 10.21 -9.41
CA LEU A 149 -2.36 10.16 -8.66
C LEU A 149 -2.31 9.21 -7.44
N VAL A 150 -2.98 8.06 -7.50
CA VAL A 150 -2.23 6.84 -7.16
C VAL A 150 -1.33 6.62 -8.37
N GLU A 151 -0.02 6.78 -8.18
CA GLU A 151 0.98 6.37 -9.17
C GLU A 151 0.61 4.95 -9.59
N GLU A 152 0.10 4.84 -10.82
CA GLU A 152 -0.41 3.63 -11.44
C GLU A 152 0.80 2.72 -11.65
N GLY A 153 1.23 2.10 -10.55
CA GLY A 153 2.30 1.11 -10.54
C GLY A 153 1.87 0.07 -11.55
N ASP A 154 2.59 0.06 -12.67
CA ASP A 154 2.25 -0.70 -13.87
C ASP A 154 1.63 -2.04 -13.47
N PRO A 155 0.31 -2.27 -13.71
CA PRO A 155 -0.34 -3.50 -13.30
C PRO A 155 0.32 -4.73 -13.98
N ALA A 156 1.19 -4.52 -14.97
CA ALA A 156 2.05 -5.54 -15.56
C ALA A 156 3.23 -5.98 -14.66
N LEU A 157 3.50 -5.32 -13.52
CA LEU A 157 4.59 -5.70 -12.62
C LEU A 157 4.18 -6.75 -11.56
N ILE A 158 2.91 -7.13 -11.48
CA ILE A 158 2.47 -8.27 -10.65
C ILE A 158 2.65 -9.55 -11.47
N HIS A 159 3.82 -10.19 -11.30
CA HIS A 159 4.11 -11.47 -11.94
C HIS A 159 3.25 -12.58 -11.32
N LEU A 160 2.19 -12.99 -12.02
CA LEU A 160 1.39 -14.14 -11.63
C LEU A 160 2.16 -15.43 -11.95
N PRO A 161 2.33 -16.35 -10.97
CA PRO A 161 3.00 -17.61 -11.23
C PRO A 161 2.20 -18.44 -12.25
N GLN A 162 2.92 -19.10 -13.15
CA GLN A 162 2.29 -20.06 -14.06
C GLN A 162 1.78 -21.27 -13.28
N TRP A 163 0.68 -21.85 -13.73
CA TRP A 163 0.12 -23.06 -13.14
C TRP A 163 1.14 -24.20 -13.23
N SER A 164 1.57 -24.73 -12.09
CA SER A 164 2.57 -25.81 -12.00
C SER A 164 2.05 -26.99 -11.19
N LEU A 165 2.18 -28.19 -11.75
CA LEU A 165 1.86 -29.47 -11.07
C LEU A 165 3.01 -29.98 -10.18
N ALA A 166 4.19 -29.34 -10.23
CA ALA A 166 5.37 -29.73 -9.47
C ALA A 166 5.15 -29.85 -7.94
N PRO A 167 4.50 -28.90 -7.24
CA PRO A 167 4.30 -29.02 -5.79
C PRO A 167 3.43 -30.23 -5.41
N LEU A 168 2.46 -30.59 -6.25
CA LEU A 168 1.60 -31.75 -6.01
C LEU A 168 2.38 -33.08 -6.15
N LEU A 169 3.22 -33.20 -7.18
CA LEU A 169 4.10 -34.36 -7.35
C LEU A 169 5.13 -34.48 -6.22
N LEU A 170 5.68 -33.35 -5.77
CA LEU A 170 6.61 -33.31 -4.65
C LEU A 170 5.93 -33.78 -3.34
N ALA A 171 4.74 -33.26 -3.04
CA ALA A 171 3.97 -33.65 -1.86
C ALA A 171 3.62 -35.15 -1.88
N LEU A 172 3.23 -35.69 -3.04
CA LEU A 172 2.98 -37.13 -3.21
C LEU A 172 4.25 -37.95 -2.96
N GLY A 173 5.40 -37.53 -3.48
CA GLY A 173 6.67 -38.18 -3.21
C GLY A 173 7.02 -38.21 -1.72
N ILE A 174 6.85 -37.08 -1.03
CA ILE A 174 7.08 -36.97 0.42
C ILE A 174 6.15 -37.92 1.20
N ALA A 175 4.88 -38.00 0.83
CA ALA A 175 3.94 -38.93 1.44
C ALA A 175 4.39 -40.40 1.28
N ILE A 176 4.86 -40.79 0.09
CA ILE A 176 5.38 -42.14 -0.17
C ILE A 176 6.64 -42.41 0.66
N VAL A 177 7.55 -41.43 0.79
CA VAL A 177 8.74 -41.53 1.66
C VAL A 177 8.33 -41.82 3.10
N LEU A 178 7.37 -41.04 3.65
CA LEU A 178 6.91 -41.23 5.03
C LEU A 178 6.30 -42.62 5.25
N VAL A 179 5.50 -43.12 4.30
CA VAL A 179 4.96 -44.48 4.34
C VAL A 179 6.09 -45.52 4.25
N GLY A 180 7.09 -45.29 3.39
CA GLY A 180 8.24 -46.16 3.22
C GLY A 180 9.12 -46.29 4.46
N ILE A 181 9.28 -45.21 5.23
CA ILE A 181 10.01 -45.21 6.51
C ILE A 181 9.40 -46.22 7.49
N VAL A 182 8.06 -46.30 7.54
CA VAL A 182 7.35 -47.17 8.50
C VAL A 182 7.22 -48.60 7.97
N THR A 183 7.08 -48.78 6.66
CA THR A 183 6.70 -50.07 6.07
C THR A 183 7.88 -50.85 5.53
N HIS A 184 8.56 -50.35 4.48
CA HIS A 184 9.56 -51.11 3.73
C HIS A 184 10.60 -50.19 3.05
N VAL A 185 11.87 -50.63 3.09
CA VAL A 185 13.00 -49.93 2.45
C VAL A 185 12.78 -49.72 0.93
N VAL A 186 12.13 -50.67 0.25
CA VAL A 186 11.85 -50.53 -1.19
C VAL A 186 10.90 -49.35 -1.46
N VAL A 187 9.84 -49.21 -0.67
CA VAL A 187 8.89 -48.09 -0.79
C VAL A 187 9.59 -46.76 -0.49
N LEU A 188 10.49 -46.76 0.49
CA LEU A 188 11.33 -45.59 0.80
C LEU A 188 12.16 -45.15 -0.41
N VAL A 189 12.85 -46.08 -1.08
CA VAL A 189 13.66 -45.78 -2.27
C VAL A 189 12.79 -45.22 -3.40
N VAL A 190 11.62 -45.82 -3.66
CA VAL A 190 10.68 -45.32 -4.67
C VAL A 190 10.22 -43.90 -4.34
N GLY A 191 9.88 -43.63 -3.07
CA GLY A 191 9.50 -42.29 -2.62
C GLY A 191 10.62 -41.27 -2.83
N LEU A 192 11.87 -41.62 -2.49
CA LEU A 192 13.02 -40.74 -2.66
C LEU A 192 13.27 -40.40 -4.14
N VAL A 193 13.16 -41.38 -5.03
CA VAL A 193 13.25 -41.15 -6.48
C VAL A 193 12.13 -40.21 -6.94
N TRP A 194 10.91 -40.40 -6.43
CA TRP A 194 9.78 -39.53 -6.78
C TRP A 194 9.97 -38.09 -6.30
N VAL A 195 10.47 -37.89 -5.08
CA VAL A 195 10.83 -36.56 -4.54
C VAL A 195 11.88 -35.90 -5.42
N ALA A 196 12.93 -36.63 -5.80
CA ALA A 196 13.98 -36.09 -6.66
C ALA A 196 13.43 -35.63 -8.03
N LEU A 197 12.51 -36.39 -8.63
CA LEU A 197 11.83 -36.00 -9.87
C LEU A 197 10.96 -34.74 -9.68
N GLY A 198 10.21 -34.65 -8.58
CA GLY A 198 9.41 -33.47 -8.23
C GLY A 198 10.25 -32.20 -8.07
N VAL A 199 11.36 -32.29 -7.32
CA VAL A 199 12.31 -31.18 -7.15
C VAL A 199 12.93 -30.78 -8.48
N MET A 200 13.38 -31.75 -9.29
CA MET A 200 14.01 -31.46 -10.57
C MET A 200 13.01 -30.81 -11.55
N GLY A 201 11.74 -31.23 -11.54
CA GLY A 201 10.67 -30.58 -12.29
C GLY A 201 10.45 -29.13 -11.85
N TRP A 202 10.42 -28.88 -10.54
CA TRP A 202 10.23 -27.53 -10.01
C TRP A 202 11.39 -26.59 -10.35
N ILE A 203 12.63 -27.07 -10.23
CA ILE A 203 13.83 -26.33 -10.59
C ILE A 203 13.81 -25.96 -12.09
N LYS A 204 13.45 -26.90 -12.98
CA LYS A 204 13.38 -26.60 -14.42
C LYS A 204 12.36 -25.52 -14.75
N VAL A 205 11.22 -25.49 -14.07
CA VAL A 205 10.23 -24.41 -14.23
C VAL A 205 10.79 -23.08 -13.75
N GLY A 206 11.41 -23.05 -12.56
CA GLY A 206 12.03 -21.82 -12.05
C GLY A 206 13.16 -21.28 -12.94
N LEU A 207 13.95 -22.17 -13.55
CA LEU A 207 14.98 -21.77 -14.53
C LEU A 207 14.36 -21.27 -15.84
N ALA A 208 13.30 -21.90 -16.34
CA ALA A 208 12.61 -21.45 -17.55
C ALA A 208 12.02 -20.04 -17.35
N GLU A 209 11.43 -19.80 -16.19
CA GLU A 209 10.88 -18.51 -15.80
C GLU A 209 11.99 -17.45 -15.65
N SER A 210 13.13 -17.81 -15.06
CA SER A 210 14.29 -16.92 -14.96
C SER A 210 14.86 -16.54 -16.32
N ARG A 211 14.93 -17.50 -17.27
CA ARG A 211 15.39 -17.23 -18.65
C ARG A 211 14.45 -16.31 -19.42
N ALA A 212 13.14 -16.46 -19.20
CA ALA A 212 12.13 -15.58 -19.80
C ALA A 212 12.26 -14.13 -19.30
N ARG A 213 12.71 -13.92 -18.05
CA ARG A 213 12.96 -12.57 -17.50
C ARG A 213 14.23 -11.92 -18.07
N THR A 214 15.27 -12.71 -18.37
CA THR A 214 16.56 -12.20 -18.87
C THR A 214 16.56 -11.89 -20.36
N HIS A 215 15.61 -12.44 -21.12
CA HIS A 215 15.38 -12.06 -22.51
C HIS A 215 14.16 -11.13 -22.58
N PRO A 216 14.36 -9.79 -22.47
CA PRO A 216 13.34 -8.84 -22.90
C PRO A 216 13.19 -8.98 -24.42
N LEU A 217 12.40 -9.96 -24.84
CA LEU A 217 11.99 -10.06 -26.24
C LEU A 217 11.08 -8.88 -26.50
N ALA A 218 11.62 -7.96 -27.30
CA ALA A 218 10.94 -7.16 -28.30
C ALA A 218 9.44 -7.09 -28.06
N THR A 219 9.00 -5.95 -27.51
CA THR A 219 7.63 -5.45 -27.59
C THR A 219 6.98 -6.03 -28.85
N PRO A 220 5.98 -6.92 -28.73
CA PRO A 220 5.24 -7.32 -29.92
C PRO A 220 4.74 -6.03 -30.52
N ALA A 221 5.24 -5.68 -31.70
CA ALA A 221 4.78 -4.51 -32.43
C ALA A 221 3.28 -4.69 -32.56
N PHE A 222 2.51 -4.01 -31.72
CA PHE A 222 1.07 -4.01 -31.79
C PHE A 222 0.78 -3.62 -33.23
N PRO A 223 0.13 -4.48 -34.04
CA PRO A 223 -0.33 -4.01 -35.32
C PRO A 223 -1.32 -2.90 -34.98
N THR A 224 -0.94 -1.67 -35.29
CA THR A 224 -1.79 -0.49 -35.20
C THR A 224 -2.98 -0.77 -36.10
N ARG A 225 -4.01 -1.41 -35.57
CA ARG A 225 -5.26 -1.65 -36.28
C ARG A 225 -6.02 -0.32 -36.29
N VAL A 226 -5.49 0.62 -37.05
CA VAL A 226 -6.25 1.74 -37.58
C VAL A 226 -7.16 1.13 -38.63
N GLN A 227 -8.38 0.78 -38.23
CA GLN A 227 -9.47 0.62 -39.18
C GLN A 227 -10.60 1.53 -38.73
N GLY A 228 -10.45 2.81 -39.09
CA GLY A 228 -11.56 3.73 -39.16
C GLY A 228 -12.61 3.14 -40.11
N SER A 229 -13.72 2.70 -39.54
CA SER A 229 -14.94 2.44 -40.31
C SER A 229 -15.71 3.75 -40.41
N THR A 230 -15.22 4.67 -41.24
CA THR A 230 -16.07 5.70 -41.84
C THR A 230 -17.04 5.02 -42.80
N ARG A 231 -18.29 4.89 -42.37
CA ARG A 231 -19.45 4.93 -43.27
C ARG A 231 -20.40 6.00 -42.76
N GLU A 232 -20.20 7.21 -43.26
CA GLU A 232 -21.29 8.12 -43.60
C GLU A 232 -22.14 7.51 -44.74
N PRO A 233 -23.29 8.10 -45.09
CA PRO A 233 -24.42 8.47 -44.25
C PRO A 233 -25.67 7.62 -44.56
#